data_AF-A0A3B9X846-F1
#
_entry.id   AF-A0A3B9X846-F1
#
_cell.length_a   1.000
_cell.length_b   1.000
_cell.length_c   1.000
_cell.angle_alpha   90.00
_cell.angle_beta   90.00
_cell.angle_gamma   90.00
#
_symmetry.space_group_name_H-M   'P 1'
#
loop_
_entity.id
_entity.type
_entity.pdbx_description
1 polymer ?
#
loop_
_entity_poly.entity_id
_entity_poly.type
_entity_poly.pdbx_seq_one_letter_code
_entity_poly.pdbx_strand_id
1 'polypeptide(L)' 'MSKDTSVTDAVTAAIIILEDSPYFNAGKGAVFNRGGKNELDAVIMQGKELQVGAVASVTKVKKSILAAAAVM' A
#
# COMPACT_ATOMS: atom_id res chain seq x y z
N MET A 1 11.60 16.92 1.94
CA MET A 1 11.37 16.07 3.13
C MET A 1 12.09 16.71 4.30
N SER A 2 11.40 17.00 5.39
CA SER A 2 12.05 17.43 6.63
C SER A 2 12.95 16.32 7.16
N LYS A 3 14.00 16.67 7.90
CA LYS A 3 15.01 15.74 8.42
C LYS A 3 14.44 14.64 9.35
N ASP A 4 13.21 14.83 9.83
CA ASP A 4 12.55 13.97 10.82
C ASP A 4 11.53 12.97 10.22
N THR A 5 11.27 13.00 8.91
CA THR A 5 10.35 12.04 8.28
C THR A 5 11.12 10.79 7.85
N SER A 6 10.67 9.60 8.28
CA SER A 6 11.32 8.36 7.84
C SER A 6 11.11 8.14 6.33
N VAL A 7 12.05 7.44 5.69
CA VAL A 7 11.91 7.09 4.25
C VAL A 7 10.65 6.25 4.02
N THR A 8 10.32 5.37 4.97
CA THR A 8 9.10 4.56 4.97
C THR A 8 7.84 5.41 5.04
N ASP A 9 7.81 6.49 5.82
CA ASP A 9 6.65 7.41 5.87
C ASP A 9 6.46 8.12 4.54
N ALA A 10 7.55 8.56 3.91
CA ALA A 10 7.50 9.27 2.65
C ALA A 10 6.99 8.40 1.49
N VAL A 11 7.48 7.16 1.37
CA VAL A 11 6.98 6.24 0.35
C VAL A 11 5.54 5.81 0.63
N THR A 12 5.16 5.61 1.90
CA THR A 12 3.79 5.30 2.30
C THR A 12 2.84 6.43 1.91
N ALA A 13 3.20 7.69 2.19
CA ALA A 13 2.40 8.85 1.81
C ALA A 13 2.24 8.97 0.28
N ALA A 14 3.29 8.72 -0.49
CA ALA A 14 3.21 8.72 -1.95
C ALA A 14 2.25 7.63 -2.47
N ILE A 15 2.32 6.41 -1.92
CA ILE A 15 1.45 5.31 -2.33
C ILE A 15 -0.01 5.57 -1.92
N ILE A 16 -0.27 6.20 -0.78
CA ILE A 16 -1.63 6.58 -0.37
C ILE A 16 -2.30 7.49 -1.42
N ILE A 17 -1.55 8.44 -1.98
CA ILE A 17 -2.03 9.33 -3.05
C ILE A 17 -2.37 8.50 -4.30
N LEU A 18 -1.52 7.54 -4.67
CA LEU A 18 -1.76 6.65 -5.81
C LEU A 18 -2.99 5.76 -5.58
N GLU A 19 -3.16 5.20 -4.37
CA GLU A 19 -4.32 4.39 -3.99
C GLU A 19 -5.63 5.19 -3.93
N ASP A 20 -5.59 6.51 -3.68
CA ASP A 20 -6.78 7.38 -3.72
C ASP A 20 -7.15 7.80 -5.15
N SER A 21 -6.17 7.79 -6.05
CA SER A 21 -6.38 8.19 -7.42
C SER A 21 -7.06 7.06 -8.22
N PRO A 22 -8.20 7.32 -8.87
CA PRO A 22 -8.87 6.33 -9.71
C PRO A 22 -8.10 6.02 -11.00
N TYR A 23 -7.02 6.75 -11.28
CA TYR A 23 -6.22 6.60 -12.51
C TYR A 23 -5.10 5.55 -12.39
N PHE A 24 -4.86 5.01 -11.19
CA PHE A 24 -3.86 3.97 -10.95
C PHE A 24 -4.53 2.68 -10.54
N ASN A 25 -3.97 1.55 -10.97
CA ASN A 25 -4.42 0.21 -10.61
C ASN A 25 -3.97 -0.14 -9.17
N ALA A 26 -4.52 0.56 -8.19
CA ALA A 26 -4.32 0.35 -6.77
C ALA A 26 -5.49 0.97 -6.00
N GLY A 27 -5.83 0.44 -4.82
CA GLY A 27 -6.87 0.99 -3.96
C GLY A 27 -8.19 1.27 -4.71
N LYS A 28 -8.55 2.54 -4.83
CA LYS A 28 -9.80 2.99 -5.49
C LYS A 28 -9.86 2.64 -6.99
N GLY A 29 -8.73 2.67 -7.69
CA GLY A 29 -8.65 2.38 -9.13
C GLY A 29 -8.34 0.91 -9.45
N ALA A 30 -8.40 0.02 -8.45
CA ALA A 30 -8.07 -1.37 -8.63
C ALA A 30 -8.98 -2.08 -9.66
N VAL A 31 -8.36 -2.90 -10.48
CA VAL A 31 -9.04 -3.75 -11.46
C VAL A 31 -9.80 -4.89 -10.78
N PHE A 32 -10.80 -5.40 -11.49
CA PHE A 32 -11.56 -6.55 -11.07
C PHE A 32 -10.85 -7.87 -11.44
N ASN A 33 -10.88 -8.83 -10.52
CA ASN A 33 -10.53 -10.21 -10.81
C ASN A 33 -11.63 -10.91 -11.64
N ARG A 34 -11.42 -12.18 -11.98
CA ARG A 34 -12.40 -12.99 -12.75
C ARG A 34 -13.79 -13.04 -12.11
N GLY A 35 -13.88 -12.93 -10.79
CA GLY A 35 -15.13 -12.91 -10.03
C GLY A 35 -15.78 -11.54 -9.90
N GLY A 36 -15.27 -10.51 -10.58
CA GLY A 36 -15.80 -9.15 -10.49
C GLY A 36 -15.52 -8.49 -9.12
N LYS A 37 -14.46 -8.90 -8.42
CA LYS A 37 -14.05 -8.35 -7.12
C LYS A 37 -12.68 -7.71 -7.21
N ASN A 38 -12.45 -6.70 -6.38
CA ASN A 38 -11.12 -6.13 -6.20
C ASN A 38 -10.40 -6.89 -5.08
N GLU A 39 -9.22 -7.40 -5.39
CA GLU A 39 -8.30 -8.04 -4.47
C GLU A 39 -7.00 -7.24 -4.51
N LEU A 40 -6.58 -6.71 -3.36
CA LEU A 40 -5.45 -5.80 -3.28
C LEU A 40 -4.25 -6.49 -2.65
N ASP A 41 -3.08 -6.21 -3.22
CA ASP A 41 -1.77 -6.64 -2.74
C ASP A 41 -0.92 -5.39 -2.44
N ALA A 42 -0.16 -5.42 -1.36
CA ALA A 42 0.80 -4.36 -1.06
C ALA A 42 1.95 -4.88 -0.20
N VAL A 43 3.12 -4.26 -0.35
CA VAL A 43 4.34 -4.56 0.41
C VAL A 43 5.09 -3.27 0.73
N ILE A 44 5.68 -3.21 1.92
CA ILE A 44 6.62 -2.16 2.31
C ILE A 44 7.84 -2.78 3.00
N MET A 45 9.01 -2.19 2.76
CA MET A 45 10.28 -2.63 3.32
C MET A 45 11.03 -1.46 3.94
N GLN A 46 11.51 -1.64 5.17
CA GLN A 46 12.42 -0.73 5.86
C GLN A 46 13.86 -1.22 5.61
N GLY A 47 14.67 -0.41 4.94
CA GLY A 47 15.98 -0.85 4.42
C GLY A 47 17.13 -0.96 5.43
N LYS A 48 17.02 -0.35 6.61
CA LYS A 48 18.06 -0.37 7.65
C LYS A 48 18.10 -1.71 8.41
N GLU A 49 16.92 -2.24 8.76
CA GLU A 49 16.76 -3.48 9.52
C GLU A 49 16.18 -4.61 8.67
N LEU A 50 15.92 -4.34 7.39
CA LEU A 50 15.34 -5.26 6.42
C LEU A 50 13.97 -5.81 6.86
N GLN A 51 13.26 -5.08 7.72
CA GLN A 51 11.90 -5.41 8.11
C GLN A 51 10.95 -5.22 6.93
N VAL A 52 10.00 -6.14 6.78
CA VAL A 52 9.04 -6.17 5.68
C VAL A 52 7.65 -6.45 6.23
N GLY A 53 6.67 -5.69 5.76
CA GLY A 53 5.26 -5.96 5.97
C GLY A 53 4.55 -6.12 4.62
N ALA A 54 3.66 -7.10 4.53
CA ALA A 54 2.96 -7.41 3.28
C ALA A 54 1.54 -7.92 3.55
N VAL A 55 0.63 -7.61 2.63
CA VAL A 55 -0.70 -8.19 2.56
C VAL A 55 -0.98 -8.62 1.12
N ALA A 56 -1.78 -9.68 0.98
CA ALA A 56 -2.19 -10.19 -0.33
C ALA A 56 -3.68 -10.56 -0.34
N SER A 57 -4.32 -10.37 -1.47
CA SER A 57 -5.73 -10.66 -1.76
C SER A 57 -6.71 -10.10 -0.72
N VAL A 58 -6.40 -8.92 -0.14
CA VAL A 58 -7.29 -8.28 0.82
C VAL A 58 -8.41 -7.55 0.10
N THR A 59 -9.63 -7.65 0.64
CA THR A 59 -10.85 -7.13 0.00
C THR A 59 -11.56 -6.06 0.82
N LYS A 60 -11.21 -5.89 2.10
CA LYS A 60 -11.86 -4.98 3.05
C LYS A 60 -10.88 -3.97 3.66
N VAL A 61 -9.99 -3.44 2.83
CA VAL A 61 -8.98 -2.46 3.25
C VAL A 61 -9.01 -1.29 2.27
N LYS A 62 -9.15 -0.06 2.78
CA LYS A 62 -9.15 1.15 1.94
C LYS A 62 -7.76 1.49 1.40
N LYS A 63 -6.72 1.19 2.20
CA LYS A 63 -5.31 1.50 1.94
C LYS A 63 -4.45 0.27 2.19
N SER A 64 -4.20 -0.50 1.15
CA SER A 64 -3.43 -1.75 1.26
C SER A 64 -2.00 -1.50 1.73
N ILE A 65 -1.38 -0.37 1.37
CA ILE A 65 -0.04 -0.01 1.87
C ILE A 65 0.00 0.21 3.38
N LEU A 66 -1.04 0.78 3.97
CA LEU A 66 -1.13 0.96 5.43
C LEU A 66 -1.37 -0.38 6.14
N ALA A 67 -2.14 -1.28 5.53
CA ALA A 67 -2.28 -2.63 6.06
C ALA A 67 -0.96 -3.42 5.99
N ALA A 68 -0.21 -3.29 4.90
CA ALA A 68 1.14 -3.85 4.80
C ALA A 68 2.08 -3.27 5.87
N ALA A 69 2.07 -1.95 6.08
CA ALA A 69 2.87 -1.31 7.13
C ALA A 69 2.49 -1.77 8.55
N ALA A 70 1.22 -2.09 8.80
CA ALA A 70 0.77 -2.60 10.10
C ALA A 70 1.15 -4.08 10.36
N VAL A 71 1.61 -4.80 9.35
CA VAL A 71 2.16 -6.17 9.50
C VAL A 71 3.64 -6.14 9.93
N MET A 72 4.35 -5.05 9.61
CA MET A 72 5.75 -4.83 9.99
C MET A 72 5.88 -4.48 11.47
#